data_AF-A0AAW0S3C5-F1
#
_entry.id   AF-A0AAW0S3C5-F1
#
_cell.length_a   1.000
_cell.length_b   1.000
_cell.length_c   1.000
_cell.angle_alpha   90.00
_cell.angle_beta   90.00
_cell.angle_gamma   90.00
#
_symmetry.space_group_name_H-M   'P 1'
#
loop_
_entity.id
_entity.type
_entity.pdbx_description
1 polymer ?
#
loop_
_entity_poly.entity_id
_entity_poly.type
_entity_poly.pdbx_seq_one_letter_code
_entity_poly.pdbx_strand_id
1 'polypeptide(L)'
;MADTEEPQYTTLAERIAALNKNKTFAANVPSAKPARPAPPLPPNRTHSGLGTSIATKPATPTVPARPAKSNPPPLPRRDTQTSLNGQDAVRPPLPSRKSSTQQPPALPQRQPSTQPNGLLNVRRDSASSEVSQNSTKSAKSGQSSWSTTSQGSATSAPRKLPPAQLQEPPKPAPAPSLPPRLPARANKQDAIPTRPRIMGFGSSQAPKPATNGQNSTQSISSNQKDTDGPPPIPAASRPSVAQIDQVASRKAPLPTDSNNCFACRDWSAPDAVAAQYPRQSVPRNDPVGYLAHNLCSPFPSYNDKARAIFTWCHHNIAYDTGAFFGNNVRNQTGESTIFSGLAVCAGYAETYKSIANRAGLDCNVVSGHGKGFGYTPLKNGEPVPREDPSGHAWNAVRVDGGAWKLIDACWGAGNVDGATQSFNKVFTPIHFNATNEQFGARHYPQNAKYQHREDGRTVSWEEYYRGRANGEPVTIFSNTAEEGISDTSMEPANKHIQVNSGQVVRFQFSKICPHWKSEKNGKGKPPLFVLNIHGLDGRKDDMVPIETDGYWHWLDVNARDLGAPGQKVEVLQITSVDHKDARGLTARDFLAAKGRKAMAFSFLTQWILE
;
A
#
# COMPACT_ATOMS: atom_id res chain seq x y z
N MET A 1 37.94 21.09 -42.77
CA MET A 1 39.19 20.75 -42.07
C MET A 1 39.33 21.67 -40.88
N ALA A 2 39.09 21.14 -39.69
CA ALA A 2 39.32 21.75 -38.37
C ALA A 2 38.84 20.72 -37.34
N ASP A 3 39.43 19.52 -37.34
CA ASP A 3 39.02 18.45 -36.44
C ASP A 3 39.31 18.88 -35.00
N THR A 4 38.27 18.85 -34.16
CA THR A 4 38.37 19.32 -32.77
C THR A 4 38.54 18.10 -31.87
N GLU A 5 39.77 17.86 -31.41
CA GLU A 5 40.07 16.71 -30.56
C GLU A 5 39.35 16.79 -29.21
N GLU A 6 38.61 15.75 -28.85
CA GLU A 6 38.05 15.61 -27.50
C GLU A 6 39.14 15.16 -26.51
N PRO A 7 39.26 15.79 -25.32
CA PRO A 7 40.30 15.44 -24.35
C PRO A 7 40.04 14.07 -23.70
N GLN A 8 40.88 13.09 -24.01
CA GLN A 8 40.83 11.75 -23.39
C GLN A 8 41.40 11.76 -21.96
N TYR A 9 40.52 11.78 -20.96
CA TYR A 9 40.92 11.63 -19.54
C TYR A 9 41.23 10.18 -19.20
N THR A 10 42.52 9.87 -19.02
CA THR A 10 43.04 8.51 -18.79
C THR A 10 42.82 8.02 -17.36
N THR A 11 42.73 8.92 -16.38
CA THR A 11 42.51 8.56 -14.96
C THR A 11 41.15 9.00 -14.42
N LEU A 12 40.69 8.32 -13.37
CA LEU A 12 39.46 8.70 -12.64
C LEU A 12 39.60 10.07 -11.95
N ALA A 13 40.80 10.40 -11.46
CA ALA A 13 41.10 11.66 -10.79
C ALA A 13 40.95 12.87 -11.74
N GLU A 14 41.44 12.77 -12.98
CA GLU A 14 41.28 13.82 -13.99
C GLU A 14 39.81 14.08 -14.34
N ARG A 15 38.99 13.02 -14.46
CA ARG A 15 37.54 13.16 -14.71
C ARG A 15 36.84 13.89 -13.57
N ILE A 16 37.18 13.58 -12.32
CA ILE A 16 36.66 14.27 -11.14
C ILE A 16 37.11 15.74 -11.11
N ALA A 17 38.38 16.02 -11.45
CA ALA A 17 38.89 17.38 -11.54
C ALA A 17 38.22 18.21 -12.66
N ALA A 18 37.96 17.62 -13.83
CA ALA A 18 37.23 18.25 -14.93
C ALA A 18 35.77 18.54 -14.55
N LEU A 19 35.07 17.59 -13.94
CA LEU A 19 33.69 17.76 -13.45
C LEU A 19 33.57 18.88 -12.40
N ASN A 20 34.59 19.07 -11.56
CA ASN A 20 34.59 20.14 -10.57
C ASN A 20 34.88 21.53 -11.16
N LYS A 21 35.70 21.64 -12.24
CA LYS A 21 35.91 22.92 -12.94
C LYS A 21 34.64 23.46 -13.61
N ASN A 22 33.76 22.58 -14.08
CA ASN A 22 32.50 22.95 -14.74
C ASN A 22 31.37 23.35 -13.76
N LYS A 23 31.61 23.37 -12.44
CA LYS A 23 30.59 23.76 -11.43
C LYS A 23 30.63 25.25 -11.02
N THR A 24 31.45 26.06 -11.67
CA THR A 24 31.64 27.48 -11.34
C THR A 24 30.55 28.39 -11.93
N PHE A 25 29.26 28.07 -11.70
CA PHE A 25 28.14 29.00 -11.91
C PHE A 25 27.11 28.85 -10.78
N ALA A 26 27.31 29.62 -9.72
CA ALA A 26 26.32 29.94 -8.71
C ALA A 26 26.08 31.46 -8.73
N ALA A 27 24.92 31.88 -8.19
CA ALA A 27 24.44 33.27 -8.17
C ALA A 27 24.20 33.92 -9.56
N ASN A 28 22.94 33.93 -9.98
CA ASN A 28 22.43 35.03 -10.78
C ASN A 28 21.00 35.37 -10.31
N VAL A 29 20.89 36.41 -9.48
CA VAL A 29 19.61 36.90 -8.95
C VAL A 29 18.96 37.79 -10.02
N PRO A 30 17.71 37.58 -10.42
CA PRO A 30 17.02 38.51 -11.30
C PRO A 30 16.75 39.84 -10.58
N SER A 31 17.51 40.89 -10.90
CA SER A 31 17.22 42.25 -10.44
C SER A 31 15.80 42.68 -10.83
N ALA A 32 15.16 43.44 -9.95
CA ALA A 32 13.78 43.88 -10.11
C ALA A 32 13.56 44.66 -11.42
N LYS A 33 12.45 44.37 -12.11
CA LYS A 33 11.86 45.28 -13.09
C LYS A 33 10.86 46.20 -12.37
N PRO A 34 10.74 47.48 -12.76
CA PRO A 34 9.88 48.44 -12.07
C PRO A 34 8.40 48.04 -12.15
N ALA A 35 7.64 48.39 -11.11
CA ALA A 35 6.23 48.03 -11.00
C ALA A 35 5.38 48.67 -12.11
N ARG A 36 4.44 47.89 -12.67
CA ARG A 36 3.36 48.43 -13.50
C ARG A 36 2.36 49.17 -12.59
N PRO A 37 1.84 50.36 -12.97
CA PRO A 37 0.82 51.06 -12.18
C PRO A 37 -0.43 50.21 -11.93
N ALA A 38 -1.04 50.38 -10.76
CA ALA A 38 -2.31 49.75 -10.43
C ALA A 38 -3.47 50.35 -11.27
N PRO A 39 -4.51 49.56 -11.61
CA PRO A 39 -5.72 50.08 -12.22
C PRO A 39 -6.49 50.98 -11.23
N PRO A 40 -7.25 51.99 -11.71
CA PRO A 40 -7.98 52.91 -10.85
C PRO A 40 -9.12 52.22 -10.08
N LEU A 41 -9.37 52.72 -8.86
CA LEU A 41 -10.46 52.26 -8.01
C LEU A 41 -11.84 52.68 -8.56
N PRO A 42 -12.89 51.86 -8.42
CA PRO A 42 -14.26 52.28 -8.68
C PRO A 42 -14.73 53.32 -7.64
N PRO A 43 -15.64 54.24 -7.98
CA PRO A 43 -16.07 55.30 -7.08
C PRO A 43 -16.94 54.78 -5.93
N ASN A 44 -16.65 55.25 -4.71
CA ASN A 44 -17.46 55.00 -3.52
C ASN A 44 -18.86 55.63 -3.65
N ARG A 45 -19.89 54.96 -3.10
CA ARG A 45 -21.18 55.57 -2.77
C ARG A 45 -21.54 55.25 -1.32
N THR A 46 -22.00 56.28 -0.60
CA THR A 46 -22.23 56.28 0.85
C THR A 46 -23.67 55.89 1.23
N HIS A 47 -23.89 55.68 2.54
CA HIS A 47 -25.08 55.06 3.13
C HIS A 47 -26.38 55.87 3.01
N SER A 48 -27.49 55.16 2.76
CA SER A 48 -28.86 55.33 3.34
C SER A 48 -29.81 54.34 2.64
N GLY A 49 -30.91 53.85 3.22
CA GLY A 49 -31.50 54.07 4.55
C GLY A 49 -32.50 52.95 4.89
N LEU A 50 -33.37 53.15 5.89
CA LEU A 50 -34.35 52.15 6.36
C LEU A 50 -35.44 51.82 5.31
N GLY A 51 -35.98 50.59 5.36
CA GLY A 51 -37.18 50.19 4.64
C GLY A 51 -37.77 48.88 5.18
N THR A 52 -39.01 48.91 5.65
CA THR A 52 -39.67 47.78 6.33
C THR A 52 -40.72 47.10 5.44
N SER A 53 -41.03 45.84 5.77
CA SER A 53 -42.37 45.22 5.74
C SER A 53 -42.73 44.18 4.66
N ILE A 54 -43.40 43.12 5.17
CA ILE A 54 -44.48 42.32 4.57
C ILE A 54 -44.11 41.34 3.44
N ALA A 55 -44.85 40.23 3.38
CA ALA A 55 -44.58 39.04 2.59
C ALA A 55 -45.69 38.74 1.57
N THR A 56 -45.38 37.88 0.58
CA THR A 56 -46.39 37.09 -0.14
C THR A 56 -45.76 35.83 -0.75
N LYS A 57 -46.61 34.89 -1.21
CA LYS A 57 -46.23 33.55 -1.69
C LYS A 57 -45.88 33.53 -3.21
N PRO A 58 -45.23 32.47 -3.73
CA PRO A 58 -44.47 32.55 -4.98
C PRO A 58 -45.31 32.37 -6.25
N ALA A 59 -44.79 32.91 -7.36
CA ALA A 59 -45.18 32.57 -8.72
C ALA A 59 -44.02 31.89 -9.47
N THR A 60 -44.32 30.86 -10.27
CA THR A 60 -43.33 30.09 -11.04
C THR A 60 -42.91 30.79 -12.33
N PRO A 61 -41.60 30.95 -12.62
CA PRO A 61 -41.14 31.44 -13.92
C PRO A 61 -41.10 30.31 -14.97
N THR A 62 -41.54 30.62 -16.19
CA THR A 62 -41.62 29.69 -17.33
C THR A 62 -40.26 29.40 -17.96
N VAL A 63 -40.05 28.16 -18.43
CA VAL A 63 -38.81 27.72 -19.11
C VAL A 63 -38.73 28.24 -20.56
N PRO A 64 -37.62 28.89 -20.99
CA PRO A 64 -37.41 29.26 -22.40
C PRO A 64 -37.20 28.04 -23.33
N ALA A 65 -37.65 28.15 -24.58
CA ALA A 65 -37.56 27.07 -25.56
C ALA A 65 -36.12 26.81 -26.06
N ARG A 66 -35.81 25.54 -26.33
CA ARG A 66 -34.52 25.08 -26.88
C ARG A 66 -34.39 25.42 -28.38
N PRO A 67 -33.27 26.02 -28.85
CA PRO A 67 -32.98 26.18 -30.26
C PRO A 67 -32.86 24.84 -31.02
N ALA A 68 -33.36 24.79 -32.25
CA ALA A 68 -33.28 23.60 -33.11
C ALA A 68 -31.86 23.36 -33.65
N LYS A 69 -31.55 22.09 -33.97
CA LYS A 69 -30.28 21.71 -34.61
C LYS A 69 -30.35 21.94 -36.12
N SER A 70 -29.36 22.62 -36.68
CA SER A 70 -29.05 22.57 -38.11
C SER A 70 -28.34 21.26 -38.46
N ASN A 71 -28.66 20.65 -39.60
CA ASN A 71 -27.97 19.47 -40.10
C ASN A 71 -26.61 19.85 -40.71
N PRO A 72 -25.57 19.00 -40.56
CA PRO A 72 -24.30 19.19 -41.27
C PRO A 72 -24.44 18.87 -42.77
N PRO A 73 -23.58 19.44 -43.64
CA PRO A 73 -23.58 19.14 -45.07
C PRO A 73 -23.10 17.70 -45.36
N PRO A 74 -23.52 17.10 -46.49
CA PRO A 74 -23.15 15.72 -46.83
C PRO A 74 -21.69 15.59 -47.28
N LEU A 75 -21.06 14.48 -46.91
CA LEU A 75 -19.74 14.10 -47.40
C LEU A 75 -19.82 13.61 -48.87
N PRO A 76 -18.82 13.91 -49.72
CA PRO A 76 -18.83 13.47 -51.11
C PRO A 76 -18.63 11.94 -51.21
N ARG A 77 -19.48 11.29 -52.00
CA ARG A 77 -19.23 9.92 -52.47
C ARG A 77 -18.10 9.91 -53.50
N ARG A 78 -17.33 8.83 -53.55
CA ARG A 78 -16.30 8.61 -54.57
C ARG A 78 -16.62 7.32 -55.32
N ASP A 79 -17.44 7.43 -56.36
CA ASP A 79 -17.76 6.33 -57.24
C ASP A 79 -16.57 5.98 -58.15
N THR A 80 -16.52 4.72 -58.59
CA THR A 80 -15.44 4.17 -59.42
C THR A 80 -15.81 4.22 -60.91
N GLN A 81 -15.13 5.04 -61.71
CA GLN A 81 -14.99 4.77 -63.13
C GLN A 81 -13.76 5.41 -63.79
N THR A 82 -13.41 4.82 -64.94
CA THR A 82 -12.17 4.92 -65.70
C THR A 82 -11.94 6.28 -66.36
N SER A 83 -10.68 6.73 -66.42
CA SER A 83 -10.16 7.47 -67.58
C SER A 83 -8.63 7.34 -67.69
N LEU A 84 -8.08 7.62 -68.87
CA LEU A 84 -6.69 7.33 -69.26
C LEU A 84 -5.81 8.60 -69.32
N ASN A 85 -4.51 8.39 -69.65
CA ASN A 85 -3.40 9.35 -69.70
C ASN A 85 -2.87 9.79 -68.30
N GLY A 86 -1.56 9.77 -68.00
CA GLY A 86 -0.43 9.19 -68.71
C GLY A 86 0.69 10.19 -69.07
N GLN A 87 1.68 10.33 -68.19
CA GLN A 87 3.08 10.64 -68.52
C GLN A 87 4.00 10.41 -67.29
N ASP A 88 5.29 10.21 -67.53
CA ASP A 88 6.20 9.55 -66.61
C ASP A 88 6.96 10.47 -65.63
N ALA A 89 7.21 9.95 -64.42
CA ALA A 89 8.26 10.42 -63.53
C ALA A 89 8.85 9.23 -62.75
N VAL A 90 10.15 8.97 -62.93
CA VAL A 90 10.81 7.73 -62.49
C VAL A 90 11.01 7.68 -60.97
N ARG A 91 10.66 6.54 -60.35
CA ARG A 91 11.00 6.21 -58.96
C ARG A 91 12.16 5.20 -58.92
N PRO A 92 13.21 5.39 -58.11
CA PRO A 92 14.34 4.47 -58.04
C PRO A 92 13.95 3.10 -57.45
N PRO A 93 14.55 1.98 -57.93
CA PRO A 93 14.16 0.63 -57.53
C PRO A 93 14.81 0.17 -56.20
N LEU A 94 14.10 -0.71 -55.49
CA LEU A 94 14.65 -1.49 -54.38
C LEU A 94 15.45 -2.70 -54.91
N PRO A 95 16.63 -3.03 -54.34
CA PRO A 95 17.45 -4.14 -54.82
C PRO A 95 16.83 -5.50 -54.48
N SER A 96 16.62 -6.34 -55.49
CA SER A 96 16.15 -7.72 -55.32
C SER A 96 17.32 -8.67 -55.02
N ARG A 97 17.02 -9.76 -54.29
CA ARG A 97 18.00 -10.78 -53.86
C ARG A 97 18.74 -11.41 -55.06
N LYS A 98 20.03 -11.67 -54.90
CA LYS A 98 20.75 -12.73 -55.63
C LYS A 98 21.04 -13.89 -54.69
N SER A 99 20.72 -15.11 -55.11
CA SER A 99 21.12 -16.34 -54.42
C SER A 99 22.62 -16.57 -54.61
N SER A 100 23.34 -16.83 -53.53
CA SER A 100 24.74 -17.29 -53.58
C SER A 100 24.87 -18.55 -52.73
N THR A 101 25.23 -19.66 -53.36
CA THR A 101 25.52 -20.93 -52.70
C THR A 101 26.95 -20.92 -52.18
N GLN A 102 27.14 -20.49 -50.92
CA GLN A 102 28.35 -20.77 -50.17
C GLN A 102 28.02 -21.43 -48.83
N GLN A 103 28.73 -22.51 -48.56
CA GLN A 103 28.57 -23.35 -47.37
C GLN A 103 29.37 -22.75 -46.21
N PRO A 104 28.81 -22.61 -44.99
CA PRO A 104 29.54 -22.05 -43.86
C PRO A 104 30.69 -23.00 -43.44
N PRO A 105 31.83 -22.47 -42.98
CA PRO A 105 32.98 -23.27 -42.57
C PRO A 105 32.67 -24.12 -41.33
N ALA A 106 33.32 -25.28 -41.23
CA ALA A 106 33.15 -26.19 -40.11
C ALA A 106 33.72 -25.62 -38.81
N LEU A 107 32.99 -25.79 -37.70
CA LEU A 107 33.48 -25.47 -36.36
C LEU A 107 34.53 -26.49 -35.90
N PRO A 108 35.56 -26.07 -35.14
CA PRO A 108 36.64 -26.94 -34.72
C PRO A 108 36.17 -28.02 -33.73
N GLN A 109 36.77 -29.22 -33.82
CA GLN A 109 36.45 -30.34 -32.95
C GLN A 109 36.95 -30.12 -31.51
N ARG A 110 36.18 -30.58 -30.54
CA ARG A 110 36.46 -30.46 -29.10
C ARG A 110 36.92 -31.81 -28.54
N GLN A 111 38.18 -31.92 -28.11
CA GLN A 111 38.64 -33.12 -27.39
C GLN A 111 38.15 -33.16 -25.94
N PRO A 112 38.00 -34.36 -25.32
CA PRO A 112 37.36 -34.53 -24.02
C PRO A 112 38.34 -34.70 -22.85
N SER A 113 37.88 -34.41 -21.62
CA SER A 113 38.49 -34.94 -20.40
C SER A 113 37.47 -35.20 -19.27
N THR A 114 37.57 -36.39 -18.68
CA THR A 114 37.29 -36.77 -17.27
C THR A 114 36.04 -36.28 -16.52
N GLN A 115 35.16 -37.26 -16.26
CA GLN A 115 34.10 -37.42 -15.22
C GLN A 115 34.60 -37.14 -13.75
N PRO A 116 33.75 -37.10 -12.68
CA PRO A 116 32.40 -37.71 -12.56
C PRO A 116 31.26 -36.93 -11.89
N ASN A 117 30.04 -37.52 -11.98
CA ASN A 117 28.82 -37.13 -11.25
C ASN A 117 28.91 -37.33 -9.72
N GLY A 118 28.17 -36.52 -8.96
CA GLY A 118 27.98 -36.65 -7.51
C GLY A 118 26.60 -36.18 -7.01
N LEU A 119 25.72 -37.16 -6.77
CA LEU A 119 24.43 -37.16 -6.03
C LEU A 119 23.77 -35.83 -5.60
N LEU A 120 22.51 -35.67 -6.02
CA LEU A 120 21.54 -34.69 -5.49
C LEU A 120 21.18 -34.99 -4.02
N ASN A 121 20.90 -33.94 -3.24
CA ASN A 121 20.22 -34.05 -1.95
C ASN A 121 19.28 -32.84 -1.74
N VAL A 122 18.08 -33.06 -1.18
CA VAL A 122 16.96 -32.10 -1.26
C VAL A 122 16.84 -31.18 -0.04
N ARG A 123 16.91 -29.86 -0.27
CA ARG A 123 16.34 -28.77 0.58
C ARG A 123 15.89 -27.66 -0.38
N ARG A 124 14.61 -27.30 -0.49
CA ARG A 124 13.74 -26.54 0.44
C ARG A 124 14.27 -25.16 0.87
N ASP A 125 13.54 -24.15 0.42
CA ASP A 125 13.15 -22.91 1.09
C ASP A 125 14.24 -21.98 1.67
N SER A 126 14.53 -20.87 0.96
CA SER A 126 14.65 -19.50 1.53
C SER A 126 15.07 -18.48 0.47
N ALA A 127 14.27 -17.43 0.27
CA ALA A 127 14.62 -16.26 -0.57
C ALA A 127 13.98 -14.96 -0.03
N SER A 128 14.14 -14.70 1.28
CA SER A 128 13.81 -13.40 1.88
C SER A 128 15.07 -12.54 1.90
N SER A 129 15.02 -11.34 1.34
CA SER A 129 16.19 -10.44 1.23
C SER A 129 15.76 -8.99 1.29
N GLU A 130 15.39 -8.53 2.48
CA GLU A 130 15.17 -7.11 2.76
C GLU A 130 16.53 -6.38 2.89
N VAL A 131 16.75 -5.38 2.05
CA VAL A 131 17.97 -4.55 2.07
C VAL A 131 17.64 -3.18 2.64
N SER A 132 17.73 -3.05 3.97
CA SER A 132 17.68 -1.76 4.66
C SER A 132 19.07 -1.12 4.69
N GLN A 133 19.34 -0.15 3.81
CA GLN A 133 20.60 0.61 3.78
C GLN A 133 20.40 2.04 4.30
N ASN A 134 20.65 2.24 5.60
CA ASN A 134 20.86 3.55 6.20
C ASN A 134 22.20 3.56 6.94
N SER A 135 23.24 4.07 6.27
CA SER A 135 24.61 4.06 6.79
C SER A 135 24.85 5.19 7.80
N THR A 136 25.08 4.82 9.07
CA THR A 136 25.79 5.68 10.03
C THR A 136 27.09 4.99 10.44
N LYS A 137 28.22 5.68 10.25
CA LYS A 137 29.54 5.11 10.55
C LYS A 137 29.83 5.17 12.05
N SER A 138 30.33 4.08 12.61
CA SER A 138 31.10 4.08 13.87
C SER A 138 32.08 2.92 13.85
N ALA A 139 33.33 3.19 14.18
CA ALA A 139 34.42 2.22 14.08
C ALA A 139 34.91 1.79 15.46
N LYS A 140 35.12 0.49 15.66
CA LYS A 140 36.06 -0.09 16.64
C LYS A 140 36.42 -1.51 16.25
N SER A 141 37.62 -1.94 16.64
CA SER A 141 38.31 -3.17 16.22
C SER A 141 38.15 -4.32 17.22
N GLY A 142 38.30 -5.58 16.79
CA GLY A 142 38.04 -6.74 17.66
C GLY A 142 38.55 -8.13 17.26
N GLN A 143 39.62 -8.26 16.47
CA GLN A 143 40.44 -9.48 16.28
C GLN A 143 39.75 -10.82 15.89
N SER A 144 40.57 -11.86 15.69
CA SER A 144 40.24 -13.13 15.00
C SER A 144 40.67 -14.35 15.82
N SER A 145 40.17 -15.54 15.44
CA SER A 145 40.98 -16.78 15.37
C SER A 145 40.25 -17.89 14.60
N TRP A 146 41.02 -18.82 14.02
CA TRP A 146 40.56 -20.04 13.35
C TRP A 146 41.06 -21.28 14.12
N SER A 147 40.55 -22.47 13.79
CA SER A 147 41.20 -23.75 14.09
C SER A 147 40.80 -24.82 13.07
N THR A 148 41.76 -25.64 12.66
CA THR A 148 41.62 -26.67 11.60
C THR A 148 42.32 -27.95 12.04
N THR A 149 41.75 -29.13 11.77
CA THR A 149 42.47 -30.42 11.83
C THR A 149 41.88 -31.42 10.82
N SER A 150 42.67 -32.42 10.41
CA SER A 150 42.36 -33.38 9.33
C SER A 150 42.91 -34.80 9.67
N GLN A 151 43.09 -35.69 8.67
CA GLN A 151 43.46 -37.14 8.72
C GLN A 151 42.25 -38.11 8.69
N GLY A 152 42.28 -39.31 8.07
CA GLY A 152 43.27 -39.91 7.15
C GLY A 152 43.19 -41.46 7.05
N SER A 153 43.37 -42.07 5.86
CA SER A 153 43.34 -43.54 5.52
C SER A 153 41.93 -44.18 5.49
N ALA A 154 41.46 -45.01 4.52
CA ALA A 154 41.96 -46.13 3.67
C ALA A 154 41.70 -47.54 4.27
N THR A 155 41.42 -48.65 3.57
CA THR A 155 41.69 -49.02 2.13
C THR A 155 40.51 -49.63 1.31
N SER A 156 40.19 -50.94 1.39
CA SER A 156 39.36 -51.72 0.41
C SER A 156 38.62 -52.93 1.07
N ALA A 157 37.93 -53.92 0.45
CA ALA A 157 37.87 -54.52 -0.91
C ALA A 157 36.47 -55.19 -1.22
N PRO A 158 36.21 -55.95 -2.34
CA PRO A 158 34.86 -56.04 -2.96
C PRO A 158 34.07 -57.37 -2.84
N ARG A 159 32.74 -57.34 -3.09
CA ARG A 159 31.93 -58.52 -3.52
C ARG A 159 30.60 -58.21 -4.25
N LYS A 160 30.45 -58.79 -5.46
CA LYS A 160 29.28 -59.19 -6.31
C LYS A 160 27.85 -58.57 -6.16
N LEU A 161 27.19 -58.40 -7.32
CA LEU A 161 25.75 -58.12 -7.52
C LEU A 161 24.97 -59.34 -8.09
N PRO A 162 23.66 -59.44 -7.84
CA PRO A 162 22.63 -60.04 -8.72
C PRO A 162 21.54 -58.99 -9.15
N PRO A 163 20.52 -59.32 -9.98
CA PRO A 163 20.05 -58.40 -11.01
C PRO A 163 18.67 -57.72 -10.79
N ALA A 164 18.29 -56.87 -11.75
CA ALA A 164 17.10 -56.00 -11.74
C ALA A 164 15.80 -56.67 -12.20
N GLN A 165 14.65 -56.03 -11.91
CA GLN A 165 13.32 -56.41 -12.38
C GLN A 165 12.49 -55.14 -12.70
N LEU A 166 11.67 -55.20 -13.75
CA LEU A 166 10.79 -54.11 -14.20
C LEU A 166 9.41 -54.20 -13.53
N GLN A 167 8.74 -53.06 -13.34
CA GLN A 167 7.31 -53.01 -12.92
C GLN A 167 6.54 -51.88 -13.62
N GLU A 168 5.24 -52.11 -13.77
CA GLU A 168 4.28 -51.31 -14.55
C GLU A 168 3.61 -50.18 -13.74
N PRO A 169 2.99 -49.17 -14.41
CA PRO A 169 2.30 -48.08 -13.73
C PRO A 169 0.96 -48.51 -13.07
N PRO A 170 0.60 -47.95 -11.89
CA PRO A 170 -0.62 -48.30 -11.17
C PRO A 170 -1.90 -47.66 -11.75
N LYS A 171 -3.04 -48.32 -11.50
CA LYS A 171 -4.40 -47.87 -11.90
C LYS A 171 -4.95 -46.75 -10.99
N PRO A 172 -5.91 -45.93 -11.48
CA PRO A 172 -6.53 -44.85 -10.71
C PRO A 172 -7.45 -45.34 -9.58
N ALA A 173 -7.63 -44.50 -8.57
CA ALA A 173 -8.45 -44.74 -7.38
C ALA A 173 -9.96 -44.41 -7.60
N PRO A 174 -10.89 -45.01 -6.82
CA PRO A 174 -12.32 -44.77 -6.93
C PRO A 174 -12.79 -43.43 -6.31
N ALA A 175 -13.97 -42.97 -6.73
CA ALA A 175 -14.60 -41.71 -6.31
C ALA A 175 -15.18 -41.76 -4.88
N PRO A 176 -15.30 -40.60 -4.18
CA PRO A 176 -15.84 -40.52 -2.82
C PRO A 176 -17.37 -40.68 -2.78
N SER A 177 -17.88 -41.22 -1.67
CA SER A 177 -19.30 -41.45 -1.41
C SER A 177 -20.00 -40.29 -0.68
N LEU A 178 -21.32 -40.20 -0.85
CA LEU A 178 -22.16 -39.14 -0.27
C LEU A 178 -22.58 -39.45 1.19
N PRO A 179 -22.77 -38.42 2.05
CA PRO A 179 -23.19 -38.60 3.44
C PRO A 179 -24.69 -38.93 3.60
N PRO A 180 -25.09 -39.72 4.62
CA PRO A 180 -26.51 -40.05 4.89
C PRO A 180 -27.38 -38.88 5.40
N ARG A 181 -28.70 -39.08 5.36
CA ARG A 181 -29.74 -38.09 5.66
C ARG A 181 -30.18 -38.10 7.14
N LEU A 182 -30.56 -36.95 7.67
CA LEU A 182 -31.08 -36.78 9.03
C LEU A 182 -32.52 -37.34 9.22
N PRO A 183 -32.83 -37.97 10.37
CA PRO A 183 -34.17 -38.07 10.94
C PRO A 183 -34.47 -36.91 11.91
N ALA A 184 -35.72 -36.78 12.39
CA ALA A 184 -36.22 -35.54 12.99
C ALA A 184 -36.50 -35.58 14.52
N ARG A 185 -36.10 -34.48 15.18
CA ARG A 185 -36.70 -33.76 16.34
C ARG A 185 -37.66 -34.51 17.28
N ALA A 186 -37.30 -34.56 18.56
CA ALA A 186 -38.21 -34.67 19.72
C ALA A 186 -37.82 -33.65 20.81
N ASN A 187 -38.75 -33.25 21.68
CA ASN A 187 -38.54 -32.24 22.74
C ASN A 187 -38.44 -32.88 24.14
N LYS A 188 -37.53 -32.39 25.00
CA LYS A 188 -37.84 -31.70 26.28
C LYS A 188 -36.61 -31.32 27.13
N GLN A 189 -36.54 -30.03 27.45
CA GLN A 189 -36.25 -29.38 28.74
C GLN A 189 -35.15 -29.86 29.74
N ASP A 190 -34.41 -28.84 30.19
CA ASP A 190 -33.93 -28.54 31.55
C ASP A 190 -32.82 -29.37 32.24
N ALA A 191 -31.58 -28.84 32.20
CA ALA A 191 -30.66 -28.72 33.36
C ALA A 191 -29.50 -27.73 33.07
N ILE A 192 -29.03 -26.97 34.07
CA ILE A 192 -27.86 -26.07 33.97
C ILE A 192 -26.73 -26.54 34.91
N PRO A 193 -25.51 -26.78 34.41
CA PRO A 193 -24.32 -26.93 35.24
C PRO A 193 -23.42 -25.67 35.26
N THR A 194 -23.18 -25.19 36.47
CA THR A 194 -22.23 -24.15 36.91
C THR A 194 -20.84 -24.15 36.27
N ARG A 195 -20.32 -22.94 35.99
CA ARG A 195 -18.86 -22.65 35.88
C ARG A 195 -18.22 -22.57 37.28
N PRO A 196 -16.97 -23.03 37.48
CA PRO A 196 -16.22 -22.81 38.72
C PRO A 196 -15.75 -21.35 38.87
N ARG A 197 -15.51 -20.94 40.12
CA ARG A 197 -15.09 -19.58 40.52
C ARG A 197 -14.00 -19.71 41.60
N ILE A 198 -12.94 -18.91 41.53
CA ILE A 198 -11.85 -18.86 42.53
C ILE A 198 -11.70 -17.43 43.06
N MET A 199 -11.35 -17.31 44.34
CA MET A 199 -11.16 -16.07 45.13
C MET A 199 -9.71 -15.53 44.96
N GLY A 200 -9.27 -14.38 45.47
CA GLY A 200 -9.84 -13.27 46.26
C GLY A 200 -8.92 -12.04 46.02
N PHE A 201 -8.94 -10.90 46.71
CA PHE A 201 -9.55 -10.38 47.94
C PHE A 201 -10.23 -9.02 47.58
N GLY A 202 -11.00 -8.26 48.37
CA GLY A 202 -11.26 -8.16 49.81
C GLY A 202 -11.39 -6.64 50.10
N SER A 203 -12.57 -6.04 50.08
CA SER A 203 -13.64 -6.08 51.10
C SER A 203 -13.58 -4.88 52.06
N SER A 204 -14.50 -3.93 51.87
CA SER A 204 -15.03 -3.05 52.92
C SER A 204 -16.54 -2.89 52.70
N GLN A 205 -17.33 -2.88 53.77
CA GLN A 205 -18.80 -2.92 53.71
C GLN A 205 -19.42 -1.52 53.84
N ALA A 206 -20.57 -1.31 53.20
CA ALA A 206 -21.45 -0.18 53.43
C ALA A 206 -22.73 -0.64 54.18
N PRO A 207 -23.20 0.07 55.22
CA PRO A 207 -24.46 -0.26 55.90
C PRO A 207 -25.71 -0.01 55.04
N LYS A 208 -26.82 -0.66 55.39
CA LYS A 208 -28.16 -0.38 54.84
C LYS A 208 -28.84 0.78 55.59
N PRO A 209 -29.76 1.53 54.95
CA PRO A 209 -30.48 2.63 55.59
C PRO A 209 -31.60 2.15 56.52
N ALA A 210 -31.96 2.99 57.49
CA ALA A 210 -33.16 2.92 58.31
C ALA A 210 -33.92 4.26 58.24
N THR A 211 -35.20 4.26 58.64
CA THR A 211 -36.15 5.36 58.38
C THR A 211 -36.30 6.35 59.55
N ASN A 212 -37.08 7.43 59.29
CA ASN A 212 -37.41 8.59 60.14
C ASN A 212 -36.38 9.74 60.08
N GLY A 213 -36.77 11.01 60.21
CA GLY A 213 -38.14 11.56 60.21
C GLY A 213 -38.25 12.94 60.89
N GLN A 214 -38.99 13.86 60.25
CA GLN A 214 -39.42 15.18 60.74
C GLN A 214 -38.38 16.34 60.92
N ASN A 215 -38.64 17.40 60.15
CA ASN A 215 -38.75 18.83 60.54
C ASN A 215 -37.60 19.69 61.13
N SER A 216 -37.78 20.98 60.80
CA SER A 216 -37.44 22.23 61.54
C SER A 216 -36.06 22.92 61.38
N THR A 217 -36.07 23.90 60.45
CA THR A 217 -35.69 25.33 60.64
C THR A 217 -34.33 25.76 61.20
N GLN A 218 -33.68 26.65 60.41
CA GLN A 218 -32.80 27.78 60.83
C GLN A 218 -31.43 27.44 61.47
N SER A 219 -30.41 28.31 61.47
CA SER A 219 -29.99 29.38 60.52
C SER A 219 -28.58 29.90 60.87
N ILE A 220 -27.98 30.73 60.00
CA ILE A 220 -26.83 31.63 60.25
C ILE A 220 -25.41 30.99 60.36
N SER A 221 -24.68 31.14 59.25
CA SER A 221 -23.30 31.66 59.12
C SER A 221 -22.19 31.35 60.14
N SER A 222 -21.10 30.77 59.63
CA SER A 222 -19.72 31.19 59.96
C SER A 222 -18.80 31.06 58.73
N ASN A 223 -18.01 32.09 58.42
CA ASN A 223 -17.03 32.04 57.33
C ASN A 223 -15.86 31.11 57.65
N GLN A 224 -15.45 30.28 56.69
CA GLN A 224 -14.02 30.06 56.45
C GLN A 224 -13.77 29.74 54.98
N LYS A 225 -12.52 29.93 54.56
CA LYS A 225 -12.07 29.97 53.17
C LYS A 225 -10.94 28.96 53.02
N ASP A 226 -10.89 28.23 51.90
CA ASP A 226 -9.70 28.02 51.04
C ASP A 226 -9.76 26.73 50.19
N THR A 227 -8.79 26.66 49.27
CA THR A 227 -8.37 25.54 48.41
C THR A 227 -9.11 25.32 47.08
N ASP A 228 -8.31 25.07 46.04
CA ASP A 228 -8.70 24.92 44.65
C ASP A 228 -9.42 23.60 44.35
N GLY A 229 -10.35 23.66 43.39
CA GLY A 229 -10.86 22.50 42.68
C GLY A 229 -11.24 22.90 41.24
N PRO A 230 -10.98 22.04 40.23
CA PRO A 230 -11.42 22.32 38.86
C PRO A 230 -12.96 22.39 38.78
N PRO A 231 -13.53 23.22 37.88
CA PRO A 231 -14.96 23.45 37.83
C PRO A 231 -15.75 22.15 37.54
N PRO A 232 -16.93 21.97 38.16
CA PRO A 232 -17.70 20.74 38.03
C PRO A 232 -18.21 20.56 36.58
N ILE A 233 -17.88 19.40 36.00
CA ILE A 233 -18.37 19.01 34.66
C ILE A 233 -19.90 18.90 34.72
N PRO A 234 -20.66 19.54 33.80
CA PRO A 234 -22.11 19.45 33.78
C PRO A 234 -22.59 17.99 33.68
N ALA A 235 -23.48 17.59 34.58
CA ALA A 235 -24.01 16.22 34.62
C ALA A 235 -24.73 15.78 33.32
N ALA A 236 -25.21 16.75 32.52
CA ALA A 236 -25.79 16.52 31.21
C ALA A 236 -24.79 16.00 30.14
N SER A 237 -23.48 16.13 30.37
CA SER A 237 -22.44 15.67 29.45
C SER A 237 -22.08 14.19 29.62
N ARG A 238 -22.68 13.48 30.58
CA ARG A 238 -22.40 12.06 30.84
C ARG A 238 -23.42 11.19 30.10
N PRO A 239 -23.02 10.30 29.17
CA PRO A 239 -23.96 9.40 28.51
C PRO A 239 -24.63 8.51 29.57
N SER A 240 -25.94 8.41 29.50
CA SER A 240 -26.74 7.60 30.42
C SER A 240 -26.40 6.11 30.27
N VAL A 241 -26.65 5.33 31.32
CA VAL A 241 -26.48 3.86 31.29
C VAL A 241 -27.27 3.26 30.11
N ALA A 242 -28.50 3.73 29.87
CA ALA A 242 -29.30 3.31 28.71
C ALA A 242 -28.66 3.64 27.34
N GLN A 243 -27.89 4.73 27.21
CA GLN A 243 -27.15 5.04 25.98
C GLN A 243 -25.89 4.19 25.84
N ILE A 244 -25.19 3.89 26.94
CA ILE A 244 -24.05 2.96 26.96
C ILE A 244 -24.52 1.56 26.57
N ASP A 245 -25.61 1.10 27.18
CA ASP A 245 -26.27 -0.18 26.87
C ASP A 245 -26.78 -0.21 25.43
N GLN A 246 -27.39 0.86 24.91
CA GLN A 246 -27.79 0.95 23.50
C GLN A 246 -26.61 0.89 22.51
N VAL A 247 -25.42 1.36 22.89
CA VAL A 247 -24.20 1.21 22.07
C VAL A 247 -23.66 -0.21 22.19
N ALA A 248 -23.62 -0.79 23.38
CA ALA A 248 -23.19 -2.17 23.62
C ALA A 248 -24.15 -3.23 23.04
N SER A 249 -25.45 -2.93 22.96
CA SER A 249 -26.50 -3.80 22.42
C SER A 249 -26.70 -3.65 20.91
N ARG A 250 -26.00 -2.73 20.24
CA ARG A 250 -25.87 -2.77 18.78
C ARG A 250 -25.07 -4.02 18.43
N LYS A 251 -25.77 -5.07 17.98
CA LYS A 251 -25.12 -6.15 17.24
C LYS A 251 -24.25 -5.52 16.16
N ALA A 252 -22.96 -5.83 16.17
CA ALA A 252 -22.10 -5.59 15.03
C ALA A 252 -22.78 -6.19 13.77
N PRO A 253 -22.63 -5.56 12.59
CA PRO A 253 -23.15 -6.14 11.35
C PRO A 253 -22.73 -7.61 11.24
N LEU A 254 -23.69 -8.48 10.92
CA LEU A 254 -23.37 -9.87 10.59
C LEU A 254 -22.30 -9.85 9.48
N PRO A 255 -21.24 -10.67 9.58
CA PRO A 255 -20.11 -10.59 8.66
C PRO A 255 -20.61 -10.85 7.23
N THR A 256 -20.61 -9.78 6.44
CA THR A 256 -20.80 -9.85 4.99
C THR A 256 -19.77 -10.82 4.42
N ASP A 257 -20.21 -11.75 3.56
CA ASP A 257 -19.40 -12.90 3.14
C ASP A 257 -17.93 -12.55 2.89
N SER A 258 -17.02 -13.30 3.51
CA SER A 258 -15.57 -13.06 3.43
C SER A 258 -15.03 -13.04 1.99
N ASN A 259 -15.79 -13.61 1.06
CA ASN A 259 -15.52 -13.63 -0.39
C ASN A 259 -15.60 -12.23 -1.05
N ASN A 260 -16.28 -11.26 -0.42
CA ASN A 260 -16.39 -9.88 -0.89
C ASN A 260 -15.29 -8.96 -0.33
N CYS A 261 -14.54 -9.42 0.67
CA CYS A 261 -13.46 -8.62 1.25
C CYS A 261 -12.21 -8.68 0.36
N PHE A 262 -11.95 -7.62 -0.42
CA PHE A 262 -10.82 -7.54 -1.37
C PHE A 262 -9.44 -7.81 -0.72
N ALA A 263 -9.29 -7.53 0.57
CA ALA A 263 -8.09 -7.82 1.35
C ALA A 263 -7.91 -9.30 1.77
N CYS A 264 -8.99 -10.08 1.81
CA CYS A 264 -9.00 -11.47 2.31
C CYS A 264 -9.49 -12.53 1.31
N ARG A 265 -10.04 -12.10 0.16
CA ARG A 265 -10.37 -12.95 -0.98
C ARG A 265 -9.09 -13.61 -1.52
N ASP A 266 -9.22 -14.87 -1.96
CA ASP A 266 -8.14 -15.53 -2.68
C ASP A 266 -8.08 -15.03 -4.13
N TRP A 267 -6.91 -14.58 -4.56
CA TRP A 267 -6.64 -14.09 -5.90
C TRP A 267 -5.77 -15.07 -6.72
N SER A 268 -5.48 -16.26 -6.17
CA SER A 268 -4.62 -17.28 -6.80
C SER A 268 -5.01 -17.62 -8.24
N ALA A 269 -6.31 -17.76 -8.52
CA ALA A 269 -6.81 -18.10 -9.86
C ALA A 269 -6.61 -16.98 -10.90
N PRO A 270 -7.08 -15.72 -10.69
CA PRO A 270 -6.80 -14.63 -11.63
C PRO A 270 -5.31 -14.27 -11.73
N ASP A 271 -4.53 -14.41 -10.66
CA ASP A 271 -3.08 -14.20 -10.71
C ASP A 271 -2.37 -15.29 -11.53
N ALA A 272 -2.78 -16.57 -11.38
CA ALA A 272 -2.26 -17.67 -12.18
C ALA A 272 -2.66 -17.58 -13.67
N VAL A 273 -3.85 -17.06 -14.00
CA VAL A 273 -4.25 -16.76 -15.39
C VAL A 273 -3.43 -15.61 -15.95
N ALA A 274 -3.23 -14.54 -15.18
CA ALA A 274 -2.42 -13.38 -15.60
C ALA A 274 -0.98 -13.74 -16.00
N ALA A 275 -0.37 -14.70 -15.29
CA ALA A 275 0.99 -15.17 -15.56
C ALA A 275 1.15 -15.97 -16.87
N GLN A 276 0.06 -16.53 -17.43
CA GLN A 276 0.12 -17.42 -18.61
C GLN A 276 0.27 -16.69 -19.95
N TYR A 277 0.09 -15.38 -19.99
CA TYR A 277 0.07 -14.59 -21.23
C TYR A 277 1.22 -13.58 -21.32
N PRO A 278 2.48 -14.00 -21.45
CA PRO A 278 3.61 -13.09 -21.62
C PRO A 278 3.44 -12.27 -22.91
N ARG A 279 3.78 -10.99 -22.91
CA ARG A 279 3.53 -10.05 -24.03
C ARG A 279 4.11 -10.50 -25.37
N GLN A 280 5.16 -11.32 -25.35
CA GLN A 280 5.79 -11.91 -26.53
C GLN A 280 4.89 -12.96 -27.24
N SER A 281 3.89 -13.50 -26.54
CA SER A 281 2.88 -14.43 -27.08
C SER A 281 1.60 -13.75 -27.57
N VAL A 282 1.40 -12.47 -27.26
CA VAL A 282 0.20 -11.71 -27.64
C VAL A 282 0.22 -11.45 -29.16
N PRO A 283 -0.86 -11.76 -29.90
CA PRO A 283 -0.90 -11.58 -31.34
C PRO A 283 -0.84 -10.10 -31.74
N ARG A 284 -0.28 -9.82 -32.92
CA ARG A 284 -0.20 -8.46 -33.48
C ARG A 284 -1.53 -7.91 -34.01
N ASN A 285 -2.58 -8.72 -34.04
CA ASN A 285 -3.92 -8.33 -34.49
C ASN A 285 -4.89 -8.41 -33.30
N ASP A 286 -5.57 -7.30 -33.01
CA ASP A 286 -6.39 -7.08 -31.79
C ASP A 286 -5.74 -7.62 -30.49
N PRO A 287 -4.54 -7.12 -30.10
CA PRO A 287 -3.87 -7.55 -28.87
C PRO A 287 -4.72 -7.26 -27.62
N VAL A 288 -5.51 -6.18 -27.64
CA VAL A 288 -6.42 -5.79 -26.56
C VAL A 288 -7.58 -6.78 -26.43
N GLY A 289 -8.21 -7.15 -27.56
CA GLY A 289 -9.26 -8.18 -27.59
C GLY A 289 -8.75 -9.57 -27.22
N TYR A 290 -7.54 -9.94 -27.65
CA TYR A 290 -6.91 -11.19 -27.25
C TYR A 290 -6.71 -11.24 -25.73
N LEU A 291 -6.11 -10.21 -25.12
CA LEU A 291 -5.93 -10.16 -23.66
C LEU A 291 -7.25 -10.08 -22.91
N ALA A 292 -8.21 -9.28 -23.38
CA ALA A 292 -9.54 -9.19 -22.79
C ALA A 292 -10.25 -10.54 -22.80
N HIS A 293 -10.21 -11.29 -23.90
CA HIS A 293 -10.78 -12.63 -23.97
C HIS A 293 -10.05 -13.60 -23.02
N ASN A 294 -8.73 -13.71 -23.13
CA ASN A 294 -7.96 -14.73 -22.42
C ASN A 294 -7.88 -14.50 -20.90
N LEU A 295 -7.70 -13.25 -20.45
CA LEU A 295 -7.61 -12.92 -19.03
C LEU A 295 -8.97 -12.97 -18.32
N CYS A 296 -10.07 -12.72 -19.03
CA CYS A 296 -11.36 -12.44 -18.40
C CYS A 296 -12.46 -13.47 -18.70
N SER A 297 -12.40 -14.24 -19.79
CA SER A 297 -13.40 -15.28 -20.09
C SER A 297 -13.42 -16.46 -19.08
N PRO A 298 -12.30 -16.84 -18.43
CA PRO A 298 -12.34 -17.84 -17.35
C PRO A 298 -13.13 -17.43 -16.11
N PHE A 299 -13.47 -16.14 -15.95
CA PHE A 299 -14.03 -15.60 -14.71
C PHE A 299 -15.42 -14.98 -14.93
N PRO A 300 -16.46 -15.45 -14.19
CA PRO A 300 -17.76 -14.77 -14.20
C PRO A 300 -17.72 -13.46 -13.40
N SER A 301 -16.96 -13.42 -12.30
CA SER A 301 -16.91 -12.26 -11.40
C SER A 301 -16.06 -11.13 -11.97
N TYR A 302 -16.57 -9.90 -11.90
CA TYR A 302 -15.86 -8.72 -12.38
C TYR A 302 -14.69 -8.38 -11.46
N ASN A 303 -14.75 -8.78 -10.17
CA ASN A 303 -13.63 -8.69 -9.24
C ASN A 303 -12.41 -9.46 -9.76
N ASP A 304 -12.60 -10.71 -10.20
CA ASP A 304 -11.49 -11.56 -10.64
C ASP A 304 -10.97 -11.15 -12.03
N LYS A 305 -11.86 -10.71 -12.93
CA LYS A 305 -11.46 -10.08 -14.21
C LYS A 305 -10.58 -8.84 -13.97
N ALA A 306 -11.04 -7.94 -13.09
CA ALA A 306 -10.30 -6.73 -12.73
C ALA A 306 -8.92 -7.06 -12.13
N ARG A 307 -8.82 -8.15 -11.36
CA ARG A 307 -7.56 -8.65 -10.81
C ARG A 307 -6.63 -9.23 -11.88
N ALA A 308 -7.14 -10.08 -12.77
CA ALA A 308 -6.33 -10.71 -13.81
C ALA A 308 -5.63 -9.66 -14.71
N ILE A 309 -6.32 -8.57 -15.05
CA ILE A 309 -5.74 -7.46 -15.82
C ILE A 309 -4.67 -6.71 -14.99
N PHE A 310 -4.92 -6.46 -13.70
CA PHE A 310 -3.97 -5.77 -12.80
C PHE A 310 -2.66 -6.56 -12.67
N THR A 311 -2.75 -7.86 -12.43
CA THR A 311 -1.60 -8.75 -12.30
C THR A 311 -0.90 -8.97 -13.65
N TRP A 312 -1.63 -8.96 -14.77
CA TRP A 312 -1.03 -9.02 -16.10
C TRP A 312 -0.17 -7.79 -16.39
N CYS A 313 -0.63 -6.60 -15.99
CA CYS A 313 0.16 -5.36 -16.09
C CYS A 313 1.48 -5.45 -15.30
N HIS A 314 1.45 -5.98 -14.06
CA HIS A 314 2.69 -6.26 -13.32
C HIS A 314 3.61 -7.22 -14.09
N HIS A 315 3.11 -8.35 -14.59
CA HIS A 315 3.96 -9.31 -15.27
C HIS A 315 4.59 -8.74 -16.55
N ASN A 316 3.88 -7.90 -17.31
CA ASN A 316 4.25 -7.58 -18.70
C ASN A 316 4.74 -6.16 -18.96
N ILE A 317 4.48 -5.21 -18.06
CA ILE A 317 4.88 -3.81 -18.21
C ILE A 317 5.96 -3.49 -17.16
N ALA A 318 6.98 -2.74 -17.56
CA ALA A 318 7.97 -2.13 -16.67
C ALA A 318 7.84 -0.60 -16.73
N TYR A 319 8.19 0.08 -15.64
CA TYR A 319 8.14 1.54 -15.60
C TYR A 319 9.23 2.16 -16.47
N ASP A 320 8.86 3.06 -17.38
CA ASP A 320 9.78 3.75 -18.28
C ASP A 320 10.48 4.91 -17.54
N THR A 321 11.46 4.56 -16.70
CA THR A 321 12.26 5.55 -15.96
C THR A 321 13.08 6.43 -16.89
N GLY A 322 13.47 5.94 -18.09
CA GLY A 322 14.18 6.70 -19.10
C GLY A 322 13.35 7.85 -19.67
N ALA A 323 12.11 7.59 -20.07
CA ALA A 323 11.18 8.64 -20.51
C ALA A 323 10.78 9.58 -19.37
N PHE A 324 10.61 9.04 -18.15
CA PHE A 324 10.23 9.81 -16.97
C PHE A 324 11.33 10.81 -16.54
N PHE A 325 12.53 10.33 -16.19
CA PHE A 325 13.64 11.20 -15.76
C PHE A 325 14.24 12.03 -16.90
N GLY A 326 14.15 11.55 -18.15
CA GLY A 326 14.53 12.29 -19.35
C GLY A 326 13.51 13.33 -19.82
N ASN A 327 12.37 13.50 -19.11
CA ASN A 327 11.27 14.40 -19.48
C ASN A 327 10.80 14.24 -20.95
N ASN A 328 10.78 13.01 -21.43
CA ASN A 328 10.40 12.60 -22.80
C ASN A 328 9.22 11.61 -22.73
N VAL A 329 8.32 11.79 -21.75
CA VAL A 329 7.06 11.05 -21.64
C VAL A 329 6.21 11.35 -22.86
N ARG A 330 5.69 10.28 -23.49
CA ARG A 330 4.83 10.37 -24.69
C ARG A 330 3.50 9.71 -24.40
N ASN A 331 2.45 10.19 -25.05
CA ASN A 331 1.14 9.54 -25.01
C ASN A 331 1.25 8.14 -25.64
N GLN A 332 0.81 7.12 -24.91
CA GLN A 332 0.78 5.73 -25.33
C GLN A 332 -0.67 5.24 -25.36
N THR A 333 -1.03 4.47 -26.39
CA THR A 333 -2.25 3.66 -26.38
C THR A 333 -1.99 2.34 -25.66
N GLY A 334 -3.05 1.71 -25.12
CA GLY A 334 -2.92 0.39 -24.49
C GLY A 334 -2.23 -0.65 -25.39
N GLU A 335 -2.55 -0.67 -26.68
CA GLU A 335 -1.87 -1.48 -27.70
C GLU A 335 -0.36 -1.20 -27.78
N SER A 336 0.04 0.07 -27.83
CA SER A 336 1.47 0.43 -27.90
C SER A 336 2.25 0.01 -26.65
N THR A 337 1.63 0.10 -25.47
CA THR A 337 2.21 -0.35 -24.19
C THR A 337 2.27 -1.87 -24.07
N ILE A 338 1.25 -2.61 -24.57
CA ILE A 338 1.28 -4.07 -24.63
C ILE A 338 2.47 -4.56 -25.45
N PHE A 339 2.74 -3.94 -26.62
CA PHE A 339 3.87 -4.34 -27.46
C PHE A 339 5.22 -3.87 -26.92
N SER A 340 5.33 -2.66 -26.35
CA SER A 340 6.61 -2.18 -25.78
C SER A 340 7.00 -2.94 -24.50
N GLY A 341 6.03 -3.20 -23.62
CA GLY A 341 6.27 -3.58 -22.23
C GLY A 341 6.88 -2.45 -21.38
N LEU A 342 6.75 -1.19 -21.82
CA LEU A 342 7.32 0.00 -21.17
C LEU A 342 6.30 1.15 -21.17
N ALA A 343 6.03 1.71 -19.99
CA ALA A 343 5.12 2.84 -19.80
C ALA A 343 5.40 3.62 -18.51
N VAL A 344 4.88 4.85 -18.44
CA VAL A 344 4.63 5.56 -17.16
C VAL A 344 3.15 5.41 -16.76
N CYS A 345 2.74 5.97 -15.62
CA CYS A 345 1.42 5.79 -15.00
C CYS A 345 0.23 5.87 -15.98
N ALA A 346 0.23 6.87 -16.87
CA ALA A 346 -0.83 7.05 -17.88
C ALA A 346 -0.93 5.88 -18.88
N GLY A 347 0.20 5.30 -19.31
CA GLY A 347 0.23 4.15 -20.21
C GLY A 347 -0.22 2.86 -19.53
N TYR A 348 0.14 2.64 -18.25
CA TYR A 348 -0.45 1.57 -17.43
C TYR A 348 -1.98 1.72 -17.34
N ALA A 349 -2.45 2.93 -16.98
CA ALA A 349 -3.87 3.17 -16.74
C ALA A 349 -4.72 3.05 -18.03
N GLU A 350 -4.21 3.52 -19.18
CA GLU A 350 -4.89 3.36 -20.46
C GLU A 350 -4.83 1.92 -20.98
N THR A 351 -3.76 1.16 -20.69
CA THR A 351 -3.68 -0.29 -20.99
C THR A 351 -4.73 -1.06 -20.20
N TYR A 352 -4.80 -0.84 -18.89
CA TYR A 352 -5.77 -1.48 -18.02
C TYR A 352 -7.20 -1.19 -18.47
N LYS A 353 -7.52 0.09 -18.72
CA LYS A 353 -8.81 0.54 -19.27
C LYS A 353 -9.14 -0.11 -20.62
N SER A 354 -8.17 -0.18 -21.54
CA SER A 354 -8.37 -0.76 -22.87
C SER A 354 -8.81 -2.23 -22.76
N ILE A 355 -8.12 -3.02 -21.94
CA ILE A 355 -8.42 -4.44 -21.74
C ILE A 355 -9.74 -4.61 -20.97
N ALA A 356 -9.95 -3.84 -19.90
CA ALA A 356 -11.15 -3.93 -19.05
C ALA A 356 -12.44 -3.60 -19.82
N ASN A 357 -12.45 -2.51 -20.59
CA ASN A 357 -13.60 -2.11 -21.41
C ASN A 357 -13.88 -3.14 -22.52
N ARG A 358 -12.83 -3.70 -23.13
CA ARG A 358 -12.95 -4.78 -24.13
C ARG A 358 -13.44 -6.10 -23.53
N ALA A 359 -13.24 -6.32 -22.23
CA ALA A 359 -13.74 -7.46 -21.45
C ALA A 359 -15.13 -7.25 -20.82
N GLY A 360 -15.75 -6.08 -21.04
CA GLY A 360 -17.11 -5.75 -20.58
C GLY A 360 -17.21 -5.17 -19.16
N LEU A 361 -16.12 -4.64 -18.59
CA LEU A 361 -16.16 -3.85 -17.35
C LEU A 361 -16.19 -2.36 -17.71
N ASP A 362 -16.95 -1.55 -16.98
CA ASP A 362 -16.85 -0.08 -17.12
C ASP A 362 -15.57 0.42 -16.44
N CYS A 363 -14.57 0.84 -17.21
CA CYS A 363 -13.31 1.38 -16.69
C CYS A 363 -12.98 2.77 -17.25
N ASN A 364 -12.60 3.66 -16.33
CA ASN A 364 -12.11 5.00 -16.59
C ASN A 364 -10.63 5.12 -16.19
N VAL A 365 -9.89 5.98 -16.90
CA VAL A 365 -8.63 6.55 -16.41
C VAL A 365 -8.98 7.76 -15.55
N VAL A 366 -8.30 7.88 -14.42
CA VAL A 366 -8.42 8.98 -13.47
C VAL A 366 -7.06 9.64 -13.35
N SER A 367 -6.95 10.90 -13.74
CA SER A 367 -5.77 11.74 -13.52
C SER A 367 -5.88 12.48 -12.20
N GLY A 368 -4.75 12.71 -11.54
CA GLY A 368 -4.69 13.38 -10.24
C GLY A 368 -3.28 13.47 -9.69
N HIS A 369 -3.16 13.80 -8.40
CA HIS A 369 -1.91 13.75 -7.65
C HIS A 369 -1.79 12.43 -6.87
N GLY A 370 -0.60 11.84 -6.85
CA GLY A 370 -0.27 10.67 -6.03
C GLY A 370 0.80 10.97 -4.97
N LYS A 371 0.62 10.51 -3.73
CA LYS A 371 1.68 10.49 -2.69
C LYS A 371 2.69 9.37 -2.97
N GLY A 372 3.42 9.53 -4.06
CA GLY A 372 4.40 8.58 -4.60
C GLY A 372 5.80 9.20 -4.71
N PHE A 373 6.52 8.88 -5.79
CA PHE A 373 7.84 9.42 -6.06
C PHE A 373 7.82 10.97 -6.10
N GLY A 374 8.75 11.61 -5.40
CA GLY A 374 8.87 13.08 -5.32
C GLY A 374 7.93 13.77 -4.32
N TYR A 375 6.89 13.11 -3.81
CA TYR A 375 6.05 13.68 -2.74
C TYR A 375 6.85 13.81 -1.44
N THR A 376 6.77 15.00 -0.82
CA THR A 376 7.33 15.28 0.50
C THR A 376 6.18 15.61 1.46
N PRO A 377 6.08 14.95 2.63
CA PRO A 377 5.12 15.31 3.66
C PRO A 377 5.38 16.73 4.20
N LEU A 378 4.32 17.38 4.68
CA LEU A 378 4.43 18.68 5.36
C LEU A 378 5.26 18.57 6.63
N LYS A 379 6.07 19.59 6.89
CA LYS A 379 6.75 19.79 8.17
C LYS A 379 5.81 20.42 9.20
N ASN A 380 6.21 20.35 10.47
CA ASN A 380 5.45 20.96 11.56
C ASN A 380 5.27 22.47 11.31
N GLY A 381 4.02 22.93 11.16
CA GLY A 381 3.68 24.33 10.87
C GLY A 381 3.78 24.76 9.40
N GLU A 382 4.14 23.86 8.47
CA GLU A 382 4.21 24.18 7.05
C GLU A 382 2.79 24.34 6.43
N PRO A 383 2.53 25.42 5.66
CA PRO A 383 1.24 25.60 5.01
C PRO A 383 1.05 24.57 3.89
N VAL A 384 -0.18 24.12 3.68
CA VAL A 384 -0.52 23.23 2.56
C VAL A 384 -0.25 23.95 1.23
N PRO A 385 0.48 23.33 0.27
CA PRO A 385 0.72 23.93 -1.04
C PRO A 385 -0.59 24.14 -1.81
N ARG A 386 -0.55 25.03 -2.81
CA ARG A 386 -1.67 25.26 -3.73
C ARG A 386 -2.12 23.94 -4.38
N GLU A 387 -3.42 23.79 -4.59
CA GLU A 387 -4.02 22.64 -5.30
C GLU A 387 -3.42 22.48 -6.71
N ASP A 388 -2.65 21.40 -6.88
CA ASP A 388 -2.13 20.88 -8.15
C ASP A 388 -2.42 19.37 -8.22
N PRO A 389 -3.63 18.98 -8.66
CA PRO A 389 -4.05 17.59 -8.72
C PRO A 389 -3.56 16.96 -10.03
N SER A 390 -2.24 16.90 -10.20
CA SER A 390 -1.56 16.38 -11.39
C SER A 390 -0.34 15.52 -11.03
N GLY A 391 0.34 14.98 -12.04
CA GLY A 391 1.55 14.16 -11.88
C GLY A 391 1.32 12.64 -11.78
N HIS A 392 0.08 12.16 -11.60
CA HIS A 392 -0.23 10.72 -11.54
C HIS A 392 -1.52 10.34 -12.31
N ALA A 393 -1.65 9.06 -12.64
CA ALA A 393 -2.83 8.50 -13.31
C ALA A 393 -3.05 7.03 -12.91
N TRP A 394 -4.30 6.67 -12.64
CA TRP A 394 -4.75 5.34 -12.20
C TRP A 394 -6.13 5.02 -12.79
N ASN A 395 -6.81 3.98 -12.31
CA ASN A 395 -8.13 3.58 -12.81
C ASN A 395 -9.24 3.61 -11.75
N ALA A 396 -10.44 3.95 -12.22
CA ALA A 396 -11.69 3.60 -11.56
C ALA A 396 -12.41 2.56 -12.43
N VAL A 397 -12.75 1.41 -11.85
CA VAL A 397 -13.40 0.29 -12.57
C VAL A 397 -14.66 -0.17 -11.82
N ARG A 398 -15.74 -0.49 -12.54
CA ARG A 398 -16.92 -1.11 -11.93
C ARG A 398 -16.72 -2.60 -11.73
N VAL A 399 -16.94 -3.05 -10.50
CA VAL A 399 -16.68 -4.41 -10.04
C VAL A 399 -18.00 -5.11 -9.67
N ASP A 400 -17.96 -6.28 -9.01
CA ASP A 400 -19.18 -7.01 -8.65
C ASP A 400 -20.09 -6.18 -7.73
N GLY A 401 -21.41 -6.34 -7.89
CA GLY A 401 -22.41 -5.45 -7.29
C GLY A 401 -22.51 -4.08 -7.97
N GLY A 402 -21.62 -3.76 -8.92
CA GLY A 402 -21.68 -2.55 -9.75
C GLY A 402 -21.09 -1.29 -9.12
N ALA A 403 -20.45 -1.40 -7.95
CA ALA A 403 -19.72 -0.33 -7.29
C ALA A 403 -18.44 0.05 -8.05
N TRP A 404 -17.97 1.29 -7.88
CA TRP A 404 -16.68 1.75 -8.42
C TRP A 404 -15.54 1.39 -7.45
N LYS A 405 -14.51 0.72 -7.95
CA LYS A 405 -13.28 0.41 -7.23
C LYS A 405 -12.13 1.22 -7.82
N LEU A 406 -11.33 1.85 -6.97
CA LEU A 406 -10.05 2.46 -7.35
C LEU A 406 -8.93 1.41 -7.33
N ILE A 407 -8.13 1.37 -8.40
CA ILE A 407 -6.95 0.49 -8.53
C ILE A 407 -5.82 1.24 -9.24
N ASP A 408 -4.57 0.92 -8.89
CA ASP A 408 -3.37 1.46 -9.55
C ASP A 408 -2.46 0.31 -10.02
N ALA A 409 -2.58 -0.05 -11.30
CA ALA A 409 -1.75 -1.08 -11.93
C ALA A 409 -0.28 -0.65 -12.14
N CYS A 410 0.04 0.65 -12.01
CA CYS A 410 1.40 1.17 -12.11
C CYS A 410 2.16 0.95 -10.80
N TRP A 411 1.64 1.46 -9.66
CA TRP A 411 2.26 1.20 -8.35
C TRP A 411 2.08 -0.26 -7.92
N GLY A 412 1.04 -0.95 -8.40
CA GLY A 412 0.88 -2.40 -8.26
C GLY A 412 2.00 -3.22 -8.94
N ALA A 413 2.64 -2.68 -9.97
CA ALA A 413 3.70 -3.37 -10.72
C ALA A 413 5.09 -3.27 -10.06
N GLY A 414 5.35 -2.22 -9.27
CA GLY A 414 6.64 -1.97 -8.63
C GLY A 414 6.82 -0.51 -8.20
N ASN A 415 8.06 -0.18 -7.85
CA ASN A 415 8.46 1.16 -7.42
C ASN A 415 9.69 1.66 -8.20
N VAL A 416 10.03 2.95 -8.07
CA VAL A 416 11.20 3.56 -8.69
C VAL A 416 12.16 4.01 -7.59
N ASP A 417 13.42 3.56 -7.67
CA ASP A 417 14.48 4.02 -6.79
C ASP A 417 15.00 5.39 -7.25
N GLY A 418 14.97 6.39 -6.36
CA GLY A 418 15.47 7.74 -6.65
C GLY A 418 16.98 7.87 -6.68
N ALA A 419 17.72 6.95 -6.06
CA ALA A 419 19.19 6.98 -6.05
C ALA A 419 19.78 6.38 -7.33
N THR A 420 19.24 5.26 -7.83
CA THR A 420 19.68 4.62 -9.08
C THR A 420 18.85 4.96 -10.31
N GLN A 421 17.72 5.67 -10.15
CA GLN A 421 16.74 5.94 -11.23
C GLN A 421 16.21 4.68 -11.93
N SER A 422 16.24 3.54 -11.24
CA SER A 422 15.84 2.23 -11.76
C SER A 422 14.42 1.84 -11.35
N PHE A 423 13.78 0.99 -12.17
CA PHE A 423 12.49 0.38 -11.83
C PHE A 423 12.70 -0.92 -11.07
N ASN A 424 12.24 -0.95 -9.81
CA ASN A 424 12.24 -2.11 -8.95
C ASN A 424 10.89 -2.85 -9.06
N LYS A 425 10.90 -3.98 -9.78
CA LYS A 425 9.70 -4.75 -10.12
C LYS A 425 9.27 -5.66 -8.95
N VAL A 426 8.42 -5.13 -8.08
CA VAL A 426 7.85 -5.85 -6.93
C VAL A 426 6.31 -5.81 -7.00
N PHE A 427 5.68 -6.98 -7.04
CA PHE A 427 4.21 -7.05 -7.06
C PHE A 427 3.63 -6.53 -5.75
N THR A 428 2.81 -5.48 -5.84
CA THR A 428 2.36 -4.72 -4.67
C THR A 428 0.82 -4.75 -4.59
N PRO A 429 0.23 -5.87 -4.11
CA PRO A 429 -1.20 -6.15 -4.26
C PRO A 429 -2.12 -5.19 -3.47
N ILE A 430 -1.60 -4.41 -2.51
CA ILE A 430 -2.39 -3.42 -1.79
C ILE A 430 -2.96 -2.32 -2.72
N HIS A 431 -2.30 -2.03 -3.85
CA HIS A 431 -2.83 -1.12 -4.89
C HIS A 431 -4.02 -1.67 -5.68
N PHE A 432 -4.40 -2.93 -5.43
CA PHE A 432 -5.69 -3.50 -5.82
C PHE A 432 -6.60 -3.74 -4.60
N ASN A 433 -6.05 -4.26 -3.49
CA ASN A 433 -6.82 -4.78 -2.36
C ASN A 433 -7.38 -3.70 -1.41
N ALA A 434 -6.80 -2.49 -1.38
CA ALA A 434 -7.19 -1.41 -0.45
C ALA A 434 -8.62 -0.88 -0.71
N THR A 435 -9.31 -0.39 0.32
CA THR A 435 -10.60 0.34 0.14
C THR A 435 -10.39 1.67 -0.60
N ASN A 436 -11.46 2.28 -1.11
CA ASN A 436 -11.35 3.56 -1.82
C ASN A 436 -10.87 4.71 -0.90
N GLU A 437 -11.13 4.63 0.41
CA GLU A 437 -10.65 5.58 1.42
C GLU A 437 -9.15 5.41 1.68
N GLN A 438 -8.70 4.16 1.82
CA GLN A 438 -7.28 3.81 1.98
C GLN A 438 -6.48 4.19 0.74
N PHE A 439 -7.04 3.94 -0.45
CA PHE A 439 -6.48 4.37 -1.74
C PHE A 439 -6.41 5.90 -1.84
N GLY A 440 -7.52 6.58 -1.53
CA GLY A 440 -7.66 8.04 -1.57
C GLY A 440 -6.74 8.79 -0.60
N ALA A 441 -6.30 8.17 0.50
CA ALA A 441 -5.28 8.73 1.39
C ALA A 441 -3.93 8.98 0.68
N ARG A 442 -3.69 8.34 -0.48
CA ARG A 442 -2.50 8.53 -1.32
C ARG A 442 -2.81 8.99 -2.75
N HIS A 443 -4.08 9.17 -3.14
CA HIS A 443 -4.49 9.53 -4.50
C HIS A 443 -5.62 10.55 -4.49
N TYR A 444 -5.37 11.76 -5.00
CA TYR A 444 -6.35 12.83 -5.09
C TYR A 444 -6.68 13.14 -6.56
N PRO A 445 -7.90 12.81 -7.03
CA PRO A 445 -8.26 12.98 -8.44
C PRO A 445 -8.50 14.45 -8.81
N GLN A 446 -8.12 14.83 -10.02
CA GLN A 446 -8.39 16.16 -10.61
C GLN A 446 -9.89 16.49 -10.65
N ASN A 447 -10.76 15.48 -10.65
CA ASN A 447 -12.19 15.64 -10.49
C ASN A 447 -12.66 14.82 -9.28
N ALA A 448 -13.11 15.51 -8.22
CA ALA A 448 -13.50 14.92 -6.95
C ALA A 448 -14.57 13.81 -7.05
N LYS A 449 -15.39 13.80 -8.11
CA LYS A 449 -16.37 12.72 -8.35
C LYS A 449 -15.74 11.32 -8.44
N TYR A 450 -14.45 11.24 -8.79
CA TYR A 450 -13.69 9.99 -8.90
C TYR A 450 -13.04 9.54 -7.59
N GLN A 451 -13.31 10.21 -6.45
CA GLN A 451 -12.87 9.70 -5.14
C GLN A 451 -13.59 8.40 -4.73
N HIS A 452 -14.84 8.21 -5.21
CA HIS A 452 -15.62 6.97 -5.06
C HIS A 452 -15.70 6.38 -3.64
N ARG A 453 -15.61 7.22 -2.60
CA ARG A 453 -15.62 6.77 -1.20
C ARG A 453 -16.96 6.15 -0.82
N GLU A 454 -16.91 5.06 -0.08
CA GLU A 454 -18.07 4.32 0.45
C GLU A 454 -18.73 5.09 1.62
N ASP A 455 -17.97 5.94 2.31
CA ASP A 455 -18.48 6.82 3.38
C ASP A 455 -19.24 8.06 2.87
N GLY A 456 -19.36 8.24 1.54
CA GLY A 456 -20.07 9.35 0.91
C GLY A 456 -19.43 10.73 1.09
N ARG A 457 -18.27 10.84 1.76
CA ARG A 457 -17.54 12.11 1.90
C ARG A 457 -16.86 12.50 0.60
N THR A 458 -16.63 13.80 0.44
CA THR A 458 -15.63 14.33 -0.50
C THR A 458 -14.52 14.95 0.33
N VAL A 459 -13.30 14.41 0.20
CA VAL A 459 -12.09 14.91 0.85
C VAL A 459 -11.59 16.13 0.08
N SER A 460 -11.23 17.21 0.78
CA SER A 460 -10.65 18.40 0.15
C SER A 460 -9.16 18.22 -0.14
N TRP A 461 -8.57 19.04 -1.02
CA TRP A 461 -7.11 19.07 -1.23
C TRP A 461 -6.36 19.28 0.10
N GLU A 462 -6.87 20.13 0.99
CA GLU A 462 -6.22 20.39 2.28
C GLU A 462 -6.22 19.15 3.19
N GLU A 463 -7.37 18.52 3.35
CA GLU A 463 -7.54 17.30 4.13
C GLU A 463 -6.71 16.14 3.56
N TYR A 464 -6.68 15.99 2.23
CA TYR A 464 -5.85 15.01 1.55
C TYR A 464 -4.36 15.27 1.76
N TYR A 465 -3.88 16.50 1.50
CA TYR A 465 -2.44 16.78 1.48
C TYR A 465 -1.86 16.73 2.89
N ARG A 466 -2.56 17.31 3.89
CA ARG A 466 -2.22 17.20 5.32
C ARG A 466 -2.33 15.75 5.81
N GLY A 467 -3.42 15.06 5.48
CA GLY A 467 -3.69 13.71 5.96
C GLY A 467 -3.99 13.65 7.46
N ARG A 468 -3.66 12.52 8.11
CA ARG A 468 -3.91 12.29 9.55
C ARG A 468 -2.92 12.99 10.49
N ALA A 469 -1.70 13.30 10.01
CA ALA A 469 -0.68 13.96 10.82
C ALA A 469 -0.80 15.48 10.71
N ASN A 470 -0.68 16.19 11.82
CA ASN A 470 -0.58 17.65 11.83
C ASN A 470 0.90 18.07 11.80
N GLY A 471 1.56 17.84 10.68
CA GLY A 471 3.01 17.96 10.51
C GLY A 471 3.61 16.66 9.97
N GLU A 472 4.86 16.35 10.33
CA GLU A 472 5.52 15.15 9.79
C GLU A 472 4.83 13.86 10.25
N PRO A 473 4.45 12.93 9.35
CA PRO A 473 3.79 11.68 9.69
C PRO A 473 4.79 10.65 10.22
N VAL A 474 4.32 9.78 11.12
CA VAL A 474 5.07 8.64 11.70
C VAL A 474 5.83 7.85 10.63
N THR A 475 7.06 7.45 10.94
CA THR A 475 7.86 6.61 10.04
C THR A 475 7.33 5.18 10.09
N ILE A 476 6.91 4.65 8.95
CA ILE A 476 6.38 3.29 8.79
C ILE A 476 7.33 2.51 7.86
N PHE A 477 7.64 1.25 8.23
CA PHE A 477 8.53 0.38 7.47
C PHE A 477 7.75 -0.66 6.62
N SER A 478 8.44 -1.33 5.70
CA SER A 478 7.86 -2.14 4.61
C SER A 478 7.05 -3.37 5.04
N ASN A 479 7.23 -3.84 6.27
CA ASN A 479 6.62 -5.06 6.80
C ASN A 479 5.16 -4.91 7.27
N THR A 480 4.61 -3.69 7.42
CA THR A 480 3.20 -3.52 7.86
C THR A 480 2.22 -4.26 6.94
N ALA A 481 2.39 -4.13 5.62
CA ALA A 481 1.53 -4.74 4.62
C ALA A 481 1.55 -6.28 4.69
N GLU A 482 2.67 -6.90 5.06
CA GLU A 482 2.83 -8.36 5.10
C GLU A 482 2.16 -9.00 6.33
N GLU A 483 2.16 -8.31 7.47
CA GLU A 483 1.39 -8.70 8.66
C GLU A 483 -0.08 -8.24 8.58
N GLY A 484 -0.47 -7.62 7.46
CA GLY A 484 -1.79 -7.08 7.18
C GLY A 484 -2.20 -5.95 8.11
N ILE A 485 -1.28 -5.06 8.47
CA ILE A 485 -1.51 -3.89 9.33
C ILE A 485 -1.90 -2.67 8.47
N SER A 486 -2.82 -1.87 8.98
CA SER A 486 -3.30 -0.66 8.31
C SER A 486 -2.47 0.55 8.71
N ASP A 487 -1.58 1.01 7.82
CA ASP A 487 -0.83 2.26 7.97
C ASP A 487 -1.75 3.44 8.33
N THR A 488 -2.93 3.49 7.70
CA THR A 488 -3.96 4.52 7.92
C THR A 488 -4.65 4.46 9.29
N SER A 489 -4.33 3.46 10.12
CA SER A 489 -4.82 3.33 11.51
C SER A 489 -3.75 3.63 12.57
N MET A 490 -2.48 3.77 12.17
CA MET A 490 -1.35 3.94 13.09
C MET A 490 -1.49 5.21 13.94
N GLU A 491 -1.26 5.12 15.24
CA GLU A 491 -1.18 6.24 16.17
C GLU A 491 0.03 6.07 17.13
N PRO A 492 0.67 7.17 17.58
CA PRO A 492 0.42 8.55 17.18
C PRO A 492 0.72 8.82 15.68
N ALA A 493 -0.19 9.50 14.98
CA ALA A 493 -0.06 9.73 13.54
C ALA A 493 1.08 10.71 13.20
N ASN A 494 1.38 11.65 14.10
CA ASN A 494 2.57 12.51 14.04
C ASN A 494 3.83 11.72 14.43
N LYS A 495 4.94 12.01 13.76
CA LYS A 495 6.28 11.44 14.00
C LYS A 495 6.92 11.88 15.31
N HIS A 496 6.54 13.05 15.83
CA HIS A 496 7.13 13.69 17.00
C HIS A 496 6.19 13.55 18.21
N ILE A 497 6.70 13.07 19.35
CA ILE A 497 5.92 12.83 20.58
C ILE A 497 6.50 13.66 21.73
N GLN A 498 5.66 14.48 22.35
CA GLN A 498 6.02 15.40 23.43
C GLN A 498 6.09 14.66 24.79
N VAL A 499 7.29 14.32 25.28
CA VAL A 499 7.48 13.56 26.53
C VAL A 499 7.09 14.36 27.77
N ASN A 500 7.31 15.68 27.70
CA ASN A 500 7.03 16.63 28.77
C ASN A 500 5.53 16.95 28.95
N SER A 501 4.65 16.41 28.10
CA SER A 501 3.20 16.60 28.19
C SER A 501 2.58 16.07 29.48
N GLY A 502 3.24 15.12 30.16
CA GLY A 502 2.72 14.44 31.35
C GLY A 502 1.54 13.50 31.09
N GLN A 503 1.08 13.39 29.84
CA GLN A 503 -0.08 12.62 29.41
C GLN A 503 0.24 11.12 29.21
N VAL A 504 -0.79 10.31 29.05
CA VAL A 504 -0.68 8.94 28.55
C VAL A 504 -0.73 8.99 27.02
N VAL A 505 0.29 8.42 26.38
CA VAL A 505 0.36 8.24 24.93
C VAL A 505 -0.15 6.84 24.59
N ARG A 506 -1.20 6.79 23.76
CA ARG A 506 -1.68 5.54 23.18
C ARG A 506 -0.97 5.28 21.86
N PHE A 507 -0.21 4.19 21.83
CA PHE A 507 0.22 3.56 20.58
C PHE A 507 -0.88 2.60 20.15
N GLN A 508 -1.42 2.73 18.93
CA GLN A 508 -2.43 1.80 18.43
C GLN A 508 -2.37 1.63 16.92
N PHE A 509 -2.76 0.46 16.44
CA PHE A 509 -2.94 0.14 15.02
C PHE A 509 -3.89 -1.05 14.86
N SER A 510 -4.50 -1.18 13.68
CA SER A 510 -5.43 -2.27 13.34
C SER A 510 -4.90 -3.13 12.19
N LYS A 511 -5.50 -4.30 11.99
CA LYS A 511 -5.39 -5.01 10.71
C LYS A 511 -6.13 -4.27 9.59
N ILE A 512 -5.77 -4.53 8.34
CA ILE A 512 -6.37 -3.90 7.15
C ILE A 512 -7.88 -4.18 6.99
N CYS A 513 -8.39 -5.25 7.62
CA CYS A 513 -9.83 -5.49 7.80
C CYS A 513 -10.10 -6.47 8.96
N PRO A 514 -11.32 -6.50 9.53
CA PRO A 514 -11.69 -7.45 10.60
C PRO A 514 -11.60 -8.94 10.21
N HIS A 515 -11.67 -9.23 8.90
CA HIS A 515 -11.61 -10.58 8.36
C HIS A 515 -10.19 -11.16 8.30
N TRP A 516 -9.15 -10.33 8.44
CA TRP A 516 -7.76 -10.76 8.34
C TRP A 516 -7.40 -11.79 9.42
N LYS A 517 -6.75 -12.88 9.02
CA LYS A 517 -6.16 -13.87 9.92
C LYS A 517 -4.74 -14.16 9.44
N SER A 518 -3.75 -13.99 10.31
CA SER A 518 -2.33 -14.14 9.94
C SER A 518 -2.03 -15.52 9.34
N GLU A 519 -2.68 -16.56 9.84
CA GLU A 519 -2.51 -17.95 9.38
C GLU A 519 -3.07 -18.22 7.97
N LYS A 520 -4.00 -17.39 7.49
CA LYS A 520 -4.63 -17.53 6.16
C LYS A 520 -4.10 -16.51 5.15
N ASN A 521 -3.87 -15.28 5.60
CA ASN A 521 -3.59 -14.14 4.72
C ASN A 521 -2.17 -13.58 4.87
N GLY A 522 -1.50 -13.87 5.99
CA GLY A 522 -0.12 -13.45 6.26
C GLY A 522 0.85 -14.63 6.30
N LYS A 523 2.00 -14.43 6.95
CA LYS A 523 3.12 -15.37 7.00
C LYS A 523 3.00 -16.47 8.08
N GLY A 524 1.77 -16.91 8.42
CA GLY A 524 1.53 -17.94 9.45
C GLY A 524 1.00 -17.36 10.76
N LYS A 525 1.31 -17.97 11.91
CA LYS A 525 0.81 -17.50 13.23
C LYS A 525 1.12 -16.00 13.46
N PRO A 526 0.28 -15.27 14.20
CA PRO A 526 0.50 -13.85 14.47
C PRO A 526 1.85 -13.64 15.20
N PRO A 527 2.64 -12.63 14.82
CA PRO A 527 3.83 -12.26 15.57
C PRO A 527 3.46 -11.54 16.87
N LEU A 528 4.41 -11.47 17.79
CA LEU A 528 4.33 -10.54 18.92
C LEU A 528 4.92 -9.19 18.51
N PHE A 529 4.19 -8.12 18.79
CA PHE A 529 4.69 -6.75 18.72
C PHE A 529 5.04 -6.24 20.12
N VAL A 530 6.13 -5.46 20.22
CA VAL A 530 6.58 -4.80 21.44
C VAL A 530 6.86 -3.33 21.14
N LEU A 531 6.68 -2.45 22.12
CA LEU A 531 7.18 -1.07 22.08
C LEU A 531 8.56 -1.02 22.74
N ASN A 532 9.53 -0.42 22.06
CA ASN A 532 10.86 -0.11 22.59
C ASN A 532 10.84 1.27 23.26
N ILE A 533 11.21 1.36 24.54
CA ILE A 533 11.22 2.58 25.35
C ILE A 533 12.51 2.70 26.16
N HIS A 534 12.87 3.90 26.58
CA HIS A 534 14.14 4.20 27.26
C HIS A 534 14.02 4.71 28.71
N GLY A 535 12.79 4.87 29.23
CA GLY A 535 12.56 5.35 30.60
C GLY A 535 12.84 6.84 30.82
N LEU A 536 12.56 7.34 32.03
CA LEU A 536 12.45 8.77 32.31
C LEU A 536 13.73 9.61 32.16
N ASP A 537 14.91 9.00 32.30
CA ASP A 537 16.21 9.66 32.03
C ASP A 537 16.85 9.20 30.70
N GLY A 538 16.14 8.38 29.92
CA GLY A 538 16.62 7.81 28.67
C GLY A 538 17.67 6.70 28.82
N ARG A 539 17.91 6.16 30.02
CA ARG A 539 18.97 5.17 30.30
C ARG A 539 18.47 3.77 30.68
N LYS A 540 17.17 3.53 30.60
CA LYS A 540 16.53 2.26 30.98
C LYS A 540 15.75 1.69 29.80
N ASP A 541 16.49 1.13 28.85
CA ASP A 541 15.94 0.38 27.72
C ASP A 541 15.00 -0.74 28.22
N ASP A 542 13.77 -0.76 27.74
CA ASP A 542 12.85 -1.87 27.96
C ASP A 542 11.93 -2.12 26.74
N MET A 543 11.50 -3.36 26.60
CA MET A 543 10.55 -3.81 25.58
C MET A 543 9.25 -4.24 26.23
N VAL A 544 8.17 -3.51 25.93
CA VAL A 544 6.83 -3.69 26.51
C VAL A 544 5.92 -4.36 25.48
N PRO A 545 5.35 -5.56 25.76
CA PRO A 545 4.41 -6.21 24.85
C PRO A 545 3.17 -5.36 24.57
N ILE A 546 2.75 -5.32 23.31
CA ILE A 546 1.56 -4.60 22.87
C ILE A 546 0.35 -5.55 22.98
N GLU A 547 -0.74 -5.06 23.58
CA GLU A 547 -1.99 -5.80 23.77
C GLU A 547 -2.75 -5.95 22.44
N THR A 548 -3.63 -6.95 22.33
CA THR A 548 -4.43 -7.17 21.11
C THR A 548 -5.67 -8.02 21.35
N ASP A 549 -6.74 -7.73 20.60
CA ASP A 549 -7.95 -8.57 20.46
C ASP A 549 -7.91 -9.45 19.19
N GLY A 550 -6.82 -9.38 18.42
CA GLY A 550 -6.64 -10.03 17.11
C GLY A 550 -7.03 -9.16 15.90
N TYR A 551 -7.64 -7.98 16.11
CA TYR A 551 -7.89 -6.97 15.08
C TYR A 551 -7.20 -5.64 15.38
N TRP A 552 -7.38 -5.10 16.59
CA TRP A 552 -6.62 -3.99 17.13
C TRP A 552 -5.39 -4.47 17.89
N HIS A 553 -4.36 -3.64 17.85
CA HIS A 553 -3.19 -3.69 18.71
C HIS A 553 -3.08 -2.35 19.44
N TRP A 554 -2.83 -2.34 20.75
CA TRP A 554 -2.70 -1.10 21.53
C TRP A 554 -1.72 -1.24 22.70
N LEU A 555 -1.14 -0.11 23.10
CA LEU A 555 -0.39 0.03 24.35
C LEU A 555 -0.47 1.48 24.84
N ASP A 556 -0.79 1.65 26.12
CA ASP A 556 -0.84 2.94 26.80
C ASP A 556 0.41 3.12 27.68
N VAL A 557 1.19 4.18 27.47
CA VAL A 557 2.42 4.48 28.21
C VAL A 557 2.44 5.96 28.60
N ASN A 558 2.90 6.33 29.80
CA ASN A 558 3.07 7.74 30.13
C ASN A 558 4.15 8.35 29.21
N ALA A 559 3.92 9.56 28.69
CA ALA A 559 4.86 10.26 27.81
C ALA A 559 6.27 10.37 28.44
N ARG A 560 6.32 10.55 29.76
CA ARG A 560 7.56 10.62 30.57
C ARG A 560 8.36 9.32 30.64
N ASP A 561 7.75 8.17 30.40
CA ASP A 561 8.39 6.85 30.52
C ASP A 561 8.97 6.36 29.18
N LEU A 562 8.72 7.10 28.08
CA LEU A 562 9.16 6.75 26.74
C LEU A 562 10.66 6.91 26.52
N GLY A 563 11.27 7.94 27.11
CA GLY A 563 12.66 8.32 26.88
C GLY A 563 12.90 9.81 27.07
N ALA A 564 14.14 10.24 26.86
CA ALA A 564 14.54 11.64 26.81
C ALA A 564 14.33 12.25 25.41
N PRO A 565 14.16 13.58 25.29
CA PRO A 565 14.07 14.28 24.01
C PRO A 565 15.25 13.96 23.07
N GLY A 566 14.97 13.82 21.78
CA GLY A 566 15.92 13.40 20.75
C GLY A 566 16.15 11.89 20.65
N GLN A 567 15.69 11.07 21.62
CA GLN A 567 15.63 9.62 21.44
C GLN A 567 14.50 9.20 20.49
N LYS A 568 14.48 7.92 20.14
CA LYS A 568 13.45 7.29 19.32
C LYS A 568 12.57 6.40 20.19
N VAL A 569 11.42 6.04 19.66
CA VAL A 569 10.56 4.97 20.16
C VAL A 569 10.09 4.17 18.95
N GLU A 570 10.13 2.85 19.03
CA GLU A 570 9.78 1.96 17.92
C GLU A 570 8.79 0.88 18.32
N VAL A 571 7.83 0.59 17.43
CA VAL A 571 7.14 -0.71 17.48
C VAL A 571 8.01 -1.71 16.74
N LEU A 572 8.37 -2.79 17.43
CA LEU A 572 9.18 -3.89 16.92
C LEU A 572 8.34 -5.15 16.82
N GLN A 573 8.49 -5.89 15.73
CA GLN A 573 8.05 -7.26 15.59
C GLN A 573 9.15 -8.20 16.08
N ILE A 574 8.87 -9.08 17.04
CA ILE A 574 9.81 -10.15 17.41
C ILE A 574 9.79 -11.21 16.31
N THR A 575 10.94 -11.46 15.67
CA THR A 575 11.08 -12.39 14.54
C THR A 575 11.72 -13.71 14.95
N SER A 576 12.61 -13.71 15.95
CA SER A 576 13.11 -14.95 16.55
C SER A 576 13.43 -14.83 18.03
N VAL A 577 13.37 -15.96 18.73
CA VAL A 577 13.87 -16.14 20.10
C VAL A 577 14.68 -17.44 20.12
N ASP A 578 15.90 -17.43 20.65
CA ASP A 578 16.75 -18.62 20.75
C ASP A 578 16.93 -19.33 19.37
N HIS A 579 17.19 -18.50 18.35
CA HIS A 579 17.33 -18.85 16.94
C HIS A 579 16.15 -19.60 16.29
N LYS A 580 14.96 -19.56 16.91
CA LYS A 580 13.71 -20.16 16.43
C LYS A 580 12.69 -19.08 16.10
N ASP A 581 11.83 -19.36 15.11
CA ASP A 581 10.70 -18.49 14.74
C ASP A 581 9.85 -18.11 15.96
N ALA A 582 9.56 -16.81 16.10
CA ALA A 582 8.78 -16.24 17.19
C ALA A 582 7.27 -16.10 16.88
N ARG A 583 6.78 -16.59 15.73
CA ARG A 583 5.34 -16.54 15.41
C ARG A 583 4.50 -17.38 16.39
N GLY A 584 3.51 -16.74 16.99
CA GLY A 584 2.70 -17.29 18.08
C GLY A 584 3.35 -17.23 19.47
N LEU A 585 4.47 -16.51 19.64
CA LEU A 585 5.04 -16.19 20.95
C LEU A 585 4.04 -15.35 21.76
N THR A 586 3.69 -15.79 22.98
CA THR A 586 2.82 -14.99 23.84
C THR A 586 3.62 -13.90 24.58
N ALA A 587 2.94 -12.83 25.02
CA ALA A 587 3.55 -11.81 25.87
C ALA A 587 4.17 -12.41 27.15
N ARG A 588 3.55 -13.46 27.72
CA ARG A 588 4.09 -14.20 28.88
C ARG A 588 5.41 -14.89 28.56
N ASP A 589 5.48 -15.59 27.43
CA ASP A 589 6.68 -16.33 27.02
C ASP A 589 7.81 -15.39 26.59
N PHE A 590 7.46 -14.25 25.98
CA PHE A 590 8.39 -13.16 25.72
C PHE A 590 8.97 -12.59 27.02
N LEU A 591 8.15 -12.26 28.03
CA LEU A 591 8.64 -11.79 29.34
C LEU A 591 9.46 -12.88 30.08
N ALA A 592 9.17 -14.16 29.85
CA ALA A 592 10.01 -15.26 30.32
C ALA A 592 11.38 -15.33 29.59
N ALA A 593 11.44 -14.90 28.32
CA ALA A 593 12.67 -14.89 27.51
C ALA A 593 13.49 -13.59 27.59
N LYS A 594 12.85 -12.44 27.85
CA LYS A 594 13.48 -11.10 27.89
C LYS A 594 14.66 -11.08 28.85
N GLY A 595 15.80 -10.55 28.40
CA GLY A 595 17.07 -10.51 29.15
C GLY A 595 17.74 -11.87 29.39
N ARG A 596 17.19 -12.99 28.90
CA ARG A 596 17.68 -14.36 29.16
C ARG A 596 17.94 -15.20 27.92
N LYS A 597 17.44 -14.78 26.75
CA LYS A 597 17.61 -15.46 25.46
C LYS A 597 17.98 -14.45 24.38
N ALA A 598 18.77 -14.89 23.40
CA ALA A 598 18.99 -14.12 22.19
C ALA A 598 17.65 -13.92 21.46
N MET A 599 17.45 -12.73 20.88
CA MET A 599 16.26 -12.36 20.12
C MET A 599 16.66 -11.63 18.84
N ALA A 600 15.84 -11.75 17.81
CA ALA A 600 15.89 -10.88 16.64
C ALA A 600 14.52 -10.21 16.44
N PHE A 601 14.53 -9.05 15.81
CA PHE A 601 13.35 -8.23 15.56
C PHE A 601 13.43 -7.52 14.22
N SER A 602 12.28 -7.06 13.72
CA SER A 602 12.17 -6.13 12.61
C SER A 602 11.38 -4.90 13.05
N PHE A 603 11.80 -3.71 12.62
CA PHE A 603 11.11 -2.46 12.92
C PHE A 603 9.79 -2.39 12.14
N LEU A 604 8.70 -1.95 12.79
CA LEU A 604 7.39 -1.74 12.16
C LEU A 604 7.12 -0.24 11.96
N THR A 605 7.35 0.55 13.01
CA THR A 605 7.25 2.02 12.98
C THR A 605 8.28 2.67 13.91
N GLN A 606 8.56 3.96 13.69
CA GLN A 606 9.49 4.76 14.49
C GLN A 606 8.97 6.20 14.68
N TRP A 607 9.05 6.69 15.92
CA TRP A 607 8.82 8.06 16.33
C TRP A 607 10.14 8.74 16.77
N ILE A 608 10.07 10.04 17.07
CA ILE A 608 11.12 10.84 17.71
C ILE A 608 10.49 11.53 18.93
N LEU A 609 11.23 11.59 20.05
CA LEU A 609 10.79 12.23 21.28
C LEU A 609 11.21 13.71 21.34
N GLU A 610 10.37 14.56 21.93
CA GLU A 610 10.56 16.02 22.12
C GLU A 610 10.17 16.47 23.55
#